data_AF-A0AAU5BNI8-F1
#
_entry.id   AF-A0AAU5BNI8-F1
#
_cell.length_a   1.000
_cell.length_b   1.000
_cell.length_c   1.000
_cell.angle_alpha   90.00
_cell.angle_beta   90.00
_cell.angle_gamma   90.00
#
_symmetry.space_group_name_H-M   'P 1'
#
loop_
_entity.id
_entity.type
_entity.pdbx_description
1 polymer ?
#
loop_
_entity_poly.entity_id
_entity_poly.type
_entity_poly.pdbx_seq_one_letter_code
_entity_poly.pdbx_strand_id
1 'polypeptide(L)'
;MDQVLYVRFQGTVRHPRGHFPGVFVLANELAARGKLTEDQHRFWRSNNDWYDSNYTNPTDVDPDVYNPEVHPGAVAWFKSSAVDLIKRVDGYLGLLAAHGVECCRLESSNPGRIIYEDENQIVVAPPGEPGGVRPE
;
A
#
# COMPACT_ATOMS: atom_id res chain seq x y z
N MET A 1 -3.85 -26.67 -7.02
CA MET A 1 -4.52 -25.49 -6.42
C MET A 1 -3.59 -24.33 -6.69
N ASP A 2 -3.97 -23.47 -7.62
CA ASP A 2 -3.19 -22.28 -7.97
C ASP A 2 -3.22 -21.35 -6.75
N GLN A 3 -2.11 -21.28 -6.02
CA GLN A 3 -2.00 -20.35 -4.90
C GLN A 3 -1.78 -18.97 -5.51
N VAL A 4 -2.79 -18.10 -5.39
CA VAL A 4 -2.65 -16.70 -5.78
C VAL A 4 -1.54 -16.08 -4.93
N LEU A 5 -0.46 -15.66 -5.58
CA LEU A 5 0.63 -14.94 -4.94
C LEU A 5 0.24 -13.48 -4.80
N TYR A 6 0.43 -12.92 -3.61
CA TYR A 6 0.21 -11.51 -3.35
C TYR A 6 1.53 -10.80 -3.14
N VAL A 7 1.68 -9.65 -3.77
CA VAL A 7 2.88 -8.82 -3.75
C VAL A 7 2.54 -7.48 -3.12
N ARG A 8 3.34 -7.03 -2.15
CA ARG A 8 3.22 -5.71 -1.53
C ARG A 8 4.54 -5.00 -1.55
N PHE A 9 4.50 -3.70 -1.83
CA PHE A 9 5.66 -2.83 -1.73
C PHE A 9 5.44 -1.87 -0.57
N GLN A 10 6.34 -1.91 0.41
CA GLN A 10 6.24 -1.10 1.63
C GLN A 10 7.59 -0.50 1.99
N GLY A 11 7.58 0.61 2.71
CA GLY A 11 8.79 1.18 3.30
C GLY A 11 9.44 0.24 4.30
N THR A 12 10.74 0.38 4.51
CA THR A 12 11.47 -0.31 5.58
C THR A 12 11.27 0.36 6.95
N VAL A 13 10.82 1.62 6.95
CA VAL A 13 10.56 2.39 8.17
C VAL A 13 9.14 2.16 8.65
N ARG A 14 9.01 1.69 9.89
CA ARG A 14 7.71 1.52 10.55
C ARG A 14 7.11 2.90 10.87
N HIS A 15 5.91 3.17 10.38
CA HIS A 15 5.18 4.39 10.75
C HIS A 15 4.84 4.33 12.25
N PRO A 16 4.75 5.47 12.98
CA PRO A 16 4.37 5.49 14.40
C PRO A 16 3.04 4.80 14.73
N ARG A 17 2.18 4.56 13.72
CA ARG A 17 0.95 3.75 13.83
C ARG A 17 1.19 2.23 13.82
N GLY A 18 2.44 1.78 13.85
CA GLY A 18 2.78 0.36 13.97
C GLY A 18 2.73 -0.45 12.67
N HIS A 19 2.51 0.18 11.51
CA HIS A 19 2.49 -0.48 10.20
C HIS A 19 3.54 0.11 9.25
N PHE A 20 3.93 -0.66 8.24
CA PHE A 20 4.80 -0.20 7.18
C PHE A 20 3.95 0.47 6.08
N PRO A 21 4.14 1.77 5.81
CA PRO A 21 3.38 2.47 4.79
C PRO A 21 3.70 1.89 3.41
N GLY A 22 2.69 1.79 2.55
CA GLY A 22 2.90 1.40 1.16
C GLY A 22 3.67 2.48 0.40
N VAL A 23 4.28 2.10 -0.73
CA VAL A 23 5.00 3.04 -1.62
C VAL A 23 4.16 4.24 -2.04
N PHE A 24 2.85 4.06 -2.27
CA PHE A 24 1.93 5.15 -2.60
C PHE A 24 1.76 6.15 -1.45
N VAL A 25 1.64 5.64 -0.22
CA VAL A 25 1.52 6.49 0.98
C VAL A 25 2.79 7.30 1.16
N LEU A 26 3.97 6.66 1.03
CA LEU A 26 5.26 7.35 1.12
C LEU A 26 5.43 8.42 0.04
N ALA A 27 5.05 8.12 -1.20
CA ALA A 27 5.12 9.09 -2.29
C ALA A 27 4.16 10.26 -2.07
N ASN A 28 2.93 9.99 -1.60
CA ASN A 28 1.96 11.02 -1.24
C ASN A 28 2.44 11.87 -0.05
N GLU A 29 3.08 11.28 0.96
CA GLU A 29 3.69 12.03 2.05
C GLU A 29 4.82 12.96 1.57
N LEU A 30 5.68 12.49 0.66
CA LEU A 30 6.71 13.34 0.05
C LEU A 30 6.08 14.50 -0.74
N ALA A 31 5.01 14.22 -1.48
CA ALA A 31 4.24 15.23 -2.20
C ALA A 31 3.64 16.27 -1.24
N ALA A 32 2.96 15.81 -0.20
CA ALA A 32 2.32 16.65 0.81
C ALA A 32 3.34 17.50 1.60
N ARG A 33 4.55 16.99 1.82
CA ARG A 33 5.66 17.72 2.45
C ARG A 33 6.38 18.67 1.49
N GLY A 34 6.00 18.71 0.20
CA GLY A 34 6.65 19.53 -0.82
C GLY A 34 8.11 19.12 -1.10
N LYS A 35 8.46 17.85 -0.86
CA LYS A 35 9.80 17.32 -1.10
C LYS A 35 10.03 16.96 -2.58
N LEU A 36 8.96 16.73 -3.34
CA LEU A 36 9.05 16.35 -4.74
C LEU A 36 9.43 17.56 -5.62
N THR A 37 10.30 17.32 -6.59
CA THR A 37 10.56 18.30 -7.66
C THR A 37 9.35 18.40 -8.60
N GLU A 38 9.31 19.43 -9.47
CA GLU A 38 8.21 19.61 -10.42
C GLU A 38 8.00 18.40 -11.34
N ASP A 39 9.09 17.82 -11.86
CA ASP A 39 9.04 16.60 -12.67
C ASP A 39 8.51 15.38 -11.89
N GLN A 40 8.97 15.21 -10.64
CA GLN A 40 8.51 14.13 -9.78
C GLN A 40 7.04 14.30 -9.40
N HIS A 41 6.60 15.53 -9.15
CA HIS A 41 5.20 15.83 -8.85
C HIS A 41 4.31 15.59 -10.06
N ARG A 42 4.77 15.95 -11.27
CA ARG A 42 4.07 15.62 -12.53
C ARG A 42 3.95 14.10 -12.73
N PHE A 43 5.06 13.38 -12.54
CA PHE A 43 5.07 11.92 -12.61
C PHE A 43 4.12 11.29 -11.57
N TRP A 44 4.21 11.72 -10.31
CA TRP A 44 3.35 11.26 -9.23
C TRP A 44 1.87 11.50 -9.55
N ARG A 45 1.51 12.72 -9.99
CA ARG A 45 0.13 13.07 -10.35
C ARG A 45 -0.37 12.24 -11.53
N SER A 46 0.39 12.15 -12.62
CA SER A 46 0.00 11.37 -13.80
C SER A 46 -0.15 9.88 -13.50
N ASN A 47 0.69 9.33 -12.61
CA ASN A 47 0.51 7.95 -12.20
C ASN A 47 -0.72 7.83 -11.30
N ASN A 48 -0.87 8.65 -10.26
CA ASN A 48 -2.02 8.57 -9.36
C ASN A 48 -3.37 8.67 -10.10
N ASP A 49 -3.48 9.58 -11.07
CA ASP A 49 -4.64 9.72 -11.96
C ASP A 49 -4.90 8.45 -12.79
N TRP A 50 -3.83 7.86 -13.34
CA TRP A 50 -3.95 6.59 -14.05
C TRP A 50 -4.42 5.45 -13.13
N TYR A 51 -3.90 5.38 -11.90
CA TYR A 51 -4.33 4.38 -10.92
C TYR A 51 -5.80 4.55 -10.56
N ASP A 52 -6.24 5.77 -10.28
CA ASP A 52 -7.63 6.10 -9.98
C ASP A 52 -8.57 5.76 -11.15
N SER A 53 -8.13 5.99 -12.39
CA SER A 53 -8.93 5.68 -13.59
C SER A 53 -8.94 4.19 -13.96
N ASN A 54 -7.91 3.43 -13.63
CA ASN A 54 -7.77 2.02 -14.05
C ASN A 54 -8.14 1.03 -12.94
N TYR A 55 -8.18 1.46 -11.68
CA TYR A 55 -8.41 0.59 -10.54
C TYR A 55 -9.41 1.20 -9.57
N THR A 56 -10.31 0.34 -9.12
CA THR A 56 -11.25 0.68 -8.06
C THR A 56 -10.48 0.99 -6.77
N ASN A 57 -10.72 2.18 -6.23
CA ASN A 57 -10.25 2.51 -4.89
C ASN A 57 -11.09 1.72 -3.88
N PRO A 58 -10.49 0.87 -3.02
CA PRO A 58 -11.24 0.10 -2.03
C PRO A 58 -12.12 0.99 -1.14
N THR A 59 -11.66 2.21 -0.86
CA THR A 59 -12.37 3.22 -0.05
C THR A 59 -13.68 3.69 -0.70
N ASP A 60 -13.79 3.62 -2.03
CA ASP A 60 -15.02 3.98 -2.76
C ASP A 60 -16.09 2.91 -2.61
N VAL A 61 -15.67 1.63 -2.53
CA VAL A 61 -16.56 0.49 -2.29
C VAL A 61 -16.93 0.38 -0.82
N ASP A 62 -15.93 0.43 0.04
CA ASP A 62 -16.06 0.30 1.48
C ASP A 62 -15.11 1.31 2.17
N PRO A 63 -15.64 2.43 2.68
CA PRO A 63 -14.81 3.44 3.34
C PRO A 63 -14.21 2.95 4.67
N ASP A 64 -14.75 1.88 5.24
CA ASP A 64 -14.28 1.27 6.49
C ASP A 64 -13.10 0.33 6.28
N VAL A 65 -12.79 -0.06 5.02
CA VAL A 65 -11.70 -1.00 4.70
C VAL A 65 -10.32 -0.55 5.21
N TYR A 66 -10.07 0.76 5.21
CA TYR A 66 -8.86 1.37 5.79
C TYR A 66 -9.14 2.14 7.08
N ASN A 67 -10.35 2.03 7.63
CA ASN A 67 -10.70 2.69 8.88
C ASN A 67 -9.90 2.04 10.02
N PRO A 68 -8.99 2.77 10.69
CA PRO A 68 -8.19 2.22 11.77
C PRO A 68 -9.02 1.82 13.00
N GLU A 69 -10.24 2.33 13.15
CA GLU A 69 -11.16 1.94 14.23
C GLU A 69 -11.81 0.57 13.97
N VAL A 70 -12.03 0.22 12.70
CA VAL A 70 -12.66 -1.05 12.29
C VAL A 70 -11.61 -2.12 11.97
N HIS A 71 -10.57 -1.73 11.22
CA HIS A 71 -9.49 -2.58 10.75
C HIS A 71 -8.12 -1.96 11.07
N PRO A 72 -7.69 -1.98 12.35
CA PRO A 72 -6.41 -1.41 12.76
C PRO A 72 -5.26 -2.11 12.02
N GLY A 73 -4.51 -1.32 11.26
CA GLY A 73 -3.36 -1.81 10.50
C GLY A 73 -3.71 -2.51 9.19
N ALA A 74 -4.91 -2.32 8.64
CA ALA A 74 -5.29 -2.80 7.31
C ALA A 74 -4.23 -2.43 6.25
N VAL A 75 -3.86 -3.41 5.43
CA VAL A 75 -2.79 -3.27 4.44
C VAL A 75 -3.22 -3.86 3.09
N ALA A 76 -3.03 -3.06 2.03
CA ALA A 76 -3.26 -3.48 0.66
C ALA A 76 -2.14 -4.38 0.11
N TRP A 77 -2.50 -5.41 -0.63
CA TRP A 77 -1.59 -6.27 -1.39
C TRP A 77 -2.08 -6.38 -2.83
N PHE A 78 -1.16 -6.41 -3.78
CA PHE A 78 -1.46 -6.59 -5.19
C PHE A 78 -1.45 -8.08 -5.52
N LYS A 79 -2.35 -8.53 -6.39
CA LYS A 79 -2.27 -9.88 -6.94
C LYS A 79 -1.07 -9.95 -7.88
N SER A 80 -0.35 -11.08 -7.91
CA SER A 80 0.80 -11.28 -8.81
C SER A 80 0.41 -11.15 -10.29
N SER A 81 -0.86 -11.38 -10.60
CA SER A 81 -1.44 -11.19 -11.94
C SER A 81 -1.52 -9.72 -12.37
N ALA A 82 -1.50 -8.77 -11.43
CA ALA A 82 -1.54 -7.32 -11.70
C ALA A 82 -0.16 -6.79 -12.13
N VAL A 83 0.42 -7.40 -13.18
CA VAL A 83 1.78 -7.13 -13.65
C VAL A 83 1.98 -5.68 -14.11
N ASP A 84 1.00 -5.07 -14.77
CA ASP A 84 1.05 -3.67 -15.20
C ASP A 84 1.17 -2.71 -14.01
N LEU A 85 0.45 -3.02 -12.94
CA LEU A 85 0.45 -2.25 -11.71
C LEU A 85 1.80 -2.38 -11.00
N ILE A 86 2.27 -3.62 -10.82
CA ILE A 86 3.58 -3.92 -10.24
C ILE A 86 4.70 -3.23 -11.03
N LYS A 87 4.63 -3.23 -12.37
CA LYS A 87 5.63 -2.58 -13.22
C LYS A 87 5.65 -1.06 -13.02
N ARG A 88 4.49 -0.43 -12.81
CA ARG A 88 4.42 1.02 -12.51
C ARG A 88 4.94 1.36 -11.11
N VAL A 89 4.82 0.43 -10.15
CA VAL A 89 5.42 0.61 -8.82
C VAL A 89 6.93 0.81 -8.89
N ASP A 90 7.61 0.22 -9.87
CA ASP A 90 9.05 0.42 -10.08
C ASP A 90 9.44 1.90 -10.21
N GLY A 91 8.61 2.70 -10.89
CA GLY A 91 8.81 4.14 -10.98
C GLY A 91 8.66 4.87 -9.64
N TYR A 92 7.74 4.41 -8.78
CA TYR A 92 7.62 4.93 -7.42
C TYR A 92 8.81 4.52 -6.55
N LEU A 93 9.32 3.29 -6.70
CA LEU A 93 10.53 2.84 -6.00
C LEU A 93 11.74 3.71 -6.36
N GLY A 94 11.92 4.03 -7.65
CA GLY A 94 12.97 4.93 -8.10
C GLY A 94 12.83 6.35 -7.52
N LEU A 95 11.60 6.88 -7.50
CA LEU A 95 11.30 8.17 -6.87
C LEU A 95 11.60 8.16 -5.37
N LEU A 96 11.16 7.14 -4.64
CA LEU A 96 11.38 6.99 -3.21
C LEU A 96 12.88 6.83 -2.88
N ALA A 97 13.60 6.01 -3.66
CA ALA A 97 15.03 5.82 -3.52
C ALA A 97 15.82 7.11 -3.75
N ALA A 98 15.41 7.95 -4.71
CA ALA A 98 16.02 9.27 -4.94
C ALA A 98 15.87 10.21 -3.73
N HIS A 99 14.87 10.00 -2.89
CA HIS A 99 14.64 10.73 -1.63
C HIS A 99 15.25 10.04 -0.39
N GLY A 100 15.98 8.93 -0.58
CA GLY A 100 16.55 8.13 0.51
C GLY A 100 15.52 7.31 1.28
N VAL A 101 14.36 7.03 0.68
CA VAL A 101 13.31 6.20 1.28
C VAL A 101 13.48 4.77 0.79
N GLU A 102 13.99 3.90 1.65
CA GLU A 102 14.14 2.48 1.36
C GLU A 102 12.78 1.75 1.39
N CYS A 103 12.56 0.90 0.38
CA CYS A 103 11.34 0.11 0.22
C CYS A 103 11.69 -1.36 -0.02
N CYS A 104 10.88 -2.26 0.52
CA CYS A 104 10.97 -3.69 0.30
C CYS A 104 9.73 -4.22 -0.42
N ARG A 105 9.97 -5.18 -1.33
CA ARG A 105 8.93 -6.04 -1.91
C ARG A 105 8.73 -7.24 -1.00
N LEU A 106 7.49 -7.47 -0.60
CA LEU A 106 7.04 -8.65 0.12
C LEU A 106 6.16 -9.48 -0.80
N GLU A 107 6.28 -10.79 -0.71
CA GLU A 107 5.48 -11.74 -1.46
C GLU A 107 4.94 -12.78 -0.49
N SER A 108 3.64 -13.04 -0.53
CA SER A 108 2.99 -14.02 0.34
C SER A 108 1.76 -14.58 -0.35
N SER A 109 1.56 -15.90 -0.27
CA SER A 109 0.34 -16.55 -0.74
C SER A 109 -0.80 -16.48 0.30
N ASN A 110 -0.50 -16.07 1.53
CA ASN A 110 -1.48 -15.95 2.61
C ASN A 110 -1.15 -14.75 3.53
N PRO A 111 -1.38 -13.51 3.06
CA PRO A 111 -0.97 -12.30 3.77
C PRO A 111 -1.79 -12.00 5.03
N GLY A 112 -2.95 -12.63 5.22
CA GLY A 112 -3.77 -12.46 6.43
C GLY A 112 -5.26 -12.65 6.17
N ARG A 113 -6.09 -12.03 7.01
CA ARG A 113 -7.55 -12.02 6.83
C ARG A 113 -7.91 -11.00 5.76
N ILE A 114 -8.33 -11.47 4.59
CA ILE A 114 -8.83 -10.63 3.51
C ILE A 114 -10.16 -10.00 3.94
N ILE A 115 -10.19 -8.67 3.99
CA ILE A 115 -11.39 -7.87 4.29
C ILE A 115 -11.97 -7.25 3.03
N TYR A 116 -11.18 -7.13 1.97
CA TYR A 116 -11.59 -6.68 0.65
C TYR A 116 -10.78 -7.40 -0.42
N GLU A 117 -11.44 -7.82 -1.50
CA GLU A 117 -10.79 -8.42 -2.66
C GLU A 117 -11.42 -7.91 -3.95
N ASP A 118 -10.55 -7.56 -4.89
CA ASP A 118 -10.84 -7.13 -6.25
C ASP A 118 -10.05 -8.00 -7.26
N GLU A 119 -10.28 -7.83 -8.55
CA GLU A 119 -9.56 -8.49 -9.65
C GLU A 119 -8.04 -8.27 -9.59
N ASN A 120 -7.57 -7.15 -9.05
CA ASN A 120 -6.16 -6.74 -9.09
C ASN A 120 -5.49 -6.63 -7.70
N GLN A 121 -6.26 -6.42 -6.64
CA GLN A 121 -5.73 -6.21 -5.29
C GLN A 121 -6.61 -6.83 -4.19
N ILE A 122 -6.02 -6.98 -3.00
CA ILE A 122 -6.72 -7.37 -1.78
C ILE A 122 -6.34 -6.41 -0.65
N VAL A 123 -7.24 -6.14 0.28
CA VAL A 123 -6.91 -5.54 1.56
C VAL A 123 -7.02 -6.61 2.61
N VAL A 124 -5.95 -6.76 3.40
CA VAL A 124 -5.94 -7.66 4.54
C VAL A 124 -5.86 -6.88 5.83
N ALA A 125 -6.66 -7.30 6.81
CA ALA A 125 -6.44 -6.91 8.18
C ALA A 125 -5.32 -7.79 8.76
N PRO A 126 -4.37 -7.22 9.52
CA PRO A 126 -3.42 -8.02 10.27
C PRO A 126 -4.22 -8.95 11.20
N PRO A 127 -3.73 -10.17 11.49
CA PRO A 127 -4.33 -10.98 12.53
C PRO A 127 -4.29 -10.14 13.79
N GLY A 128 -5.46 -9.70 14.26
CA GLY A 128 -5.53 -8.79 15.39
C GLY A 128 -4.76 -9.42 16.54
N GLU A 129 -3.77 -8.71 17.07
CA GLU A 129 -3.35 -9.05 18.42
C GLU A 129 -4.60 -8.84 19.29
N PRO A 130 -5.13 -9.89 19.93
CA PRO A 130 -6.28 -9.73 20.80
C PRO A 130 -5.84 -8.84 21.95
N GLY A 131 -6.29 -7.59 21.96
CA GLY A 131 -6.20 -6.68 23.09
C GLY A 131 -4.79 -6.48 23.65
N GLY A 132 -4.17 -5.35 23.30
CA GLY A 132 -3.20 -4.72 24.20
C GLY A 132 -3.90 -4.33 25.50
N VAL A 133 -4.10 -5.28 26.41
CA VAL A 133 -4.26 -5.03 27.83
C VAL A 133 -2.98 -4.31 28.26
N ARG A 134 -3.12 -3.01 28.55
CA ARG A 134 -2.09 -2.25 29.26
C ARG A 134 -1.98 -2.88 30.65
N PRO A 135 -0.80 -3.37 31.07
CA PRO A 135 -0.61 -3.70 32.48
C PRO A 135 -0.59 -2.39 33.28
N GLU A 136 -1.45 -2.32 34.29
CA GLU A 136 -1.39 -1.32 35.38
C GLU A 136 -0.42 -1.79 36.46
#